data_AF-A0A8S3TSC7-F1
#
_entry.id   AF-A0A8S3TSC7-F1
#
_cell.length_a   1.000
_cell.length_b   1.000
_cell.length_c   1.000
_cell.angle_alpha   90.00
_cell.angle_beta   90.00
_cell.angle_gamma   90.00
#
_symmetry.space_group_name_H-M   'P 1'
#
loop_
_entity.id
_entity.type
_entity.pdbx_description
1 polymer ?
#
loop_
_entity_poly.entity_id
_entity_poly.type
_entity_poly.pdbx_seq_one_letter_code
_entity_poly.pdbx_strand_id
1 'polypeptide(L)'
;MKGFIHETKQKRNYDARNAMHVISASVSGENISKGEKSKAARKLGLHPRRLSGGKRIRTSVFRSEKSCYEFTKRKTRSDITPDITKKQAYDFWISPMVSRTSPNKTDVKRSRIGPREYVSQQIHLLEKTQTEVFLEFKAKYPDFKISQRYKPFFVMPVKEKHRNTCCCRQHTSKNASRH
;
A
#
# COMPACT_ATOMS: atom_id res chain seq x y z
N MET A 1 16.61 -4.72 25.81
CA MET A 1 15.73 -5.41 24.83
C MET A 1 14.22 -5.22 25.12
N LYS A 2 13.73 -5.39 26.36
CA LYS A 2 12.29 -5.19 26.69
C LYS A 2 11.76 -3.78 26.32
N GLY A 3 12.50 -2.72 26.63
CA GLY A 3 12.12 -1.33 26.30
C GLY A 3 11.96 -1.11 24.80
N PHE A 4 12.92 -1.58 23.99
CA PHE A 4 12.85 -1.54 22.53
C PHE A 4 11.64 -2.30 21.96
N ILE A 5 11.34 -3.49 22.49
CA ILE A 5 10.16 -4.27 22.09
C ILE A 5 8.88 -3.50 22.43
N HIS A 6 8.82 -2.87 23.61
CA HIS A 6 7.67 -2.08 24.02
C HIS A 6 7.45 -0.88 23.08
N GLU A 7 8.50 -0.10 22.81
CA GLU A 7 8.44 1.03 21.88
C GLU A 7 8.01 0.60 20.47
N THR A 8 8.56 -0.51 19.98
CA THR A 8 8.23 -1.06 18.66
C THR A 8 6.76 -1.50 18.58
N LYS A 9 6.18 -2.02 19.67
CA LYS A 9 4.75 -2.37 19.72
C LYS A 9 3.83 -1.15 19.61
N GLN A 10 4.25 -0.01 20.14
CA GLN A 10 3.46 1.23 20.10
C GLN A 10 3.45 1.84 18.69
N LYS A 11 4.49 1.61 17.88
CA LYS A 11 4.58 2.08 16.50
C LYS A 11 3.67 1.25 15.59
N ARG A 12 2.64 1.89 15.03
CA ARG A 12 1.69 1.27 14.06
C ARG A 12 2.13 1.41 12.60
N ASN A 13 3.42 1.22 12.29
CA ASN A 13 3.94 1.27 10.92
C ASN A 13 4.40 -0.11 10.42
N TYR A 14 4.74 -0.20 9.13
CA TYR A 14 5.19 -1.46 8.53
C TYR A 14 6.57 -1.88 9.02
N ASP A 15 7.48 -0.91 9.20
CA ASP A 15 8.84 -1.16 9.67
C ASP A 15 8.86 -1.74 11.10
N ALA A 16 7.98 -1.27 11.99
CA ALA A 16 7.82 -1.81 13.34
C ALA A 16 7.28 -3.25 13.33
N ARG A 17 6.35 -3.55 12.42
CA ARG A 17 5.87 -4.93 12.24
C ARG A 17 6.98 -5.85 11.75
N ASN A 18 7.80 -5.41 10.80
CA ASN A 18 8.94 -6.17 10.30
C ASN A 18 10.02 -6.35 11.38
N ALA A 19 10.33 -5.30 12.14
CA ALA A 19 11.23 -5.40 13.29
C ALA A 19 10.75 -6.44 14.31
N MET A 20 9.43 -6.49 14.59
CA MET A 20 8.86 -7.52 15.46
C MET A 20 8.97 -8.94 14.86
N HIS A 21 8.90 -9.10 13.53
CA HIS A 21 9.14 -10.39 12.87
C HIS A 21 10.61 -10.82 12.98
N VAL A 22 11.56 -9.89 12.81
CA VAL A 22 12.99 -10.15 13.01
C VAL A 22 13.29 -10.57 14.44
N ILE A 23 12.76 -9.84 15.43
CA ILE A 23 12.89 -10.20 16.85
C ILE A 23 12.33 -11.61 17.10
N SER A 24 11.16 -11.93 16.52
CA SER A 24 10.56 -13.25 16.68
C SER A 24 11.38 -14.36 16.01
N ALA A 25 11.98 -14.09 14.84
CA ALA A 25 12.86 -15.01 14.11
C ALA A 25 14.18 -15.29 14.84
N SER A 26 14.77 -14.26 15.45
CA SER A 26 16.01 -14.37 16.22
C SER A 26 15.81 -15.20 17.49
N VAL A 27 14.70 -15.00 18.19
CA VAL A 27 14.39 -15.70 19.45
C VAL A 27 13.96 -17.16 19.21
N SER A 28 13.40 -17.47 18.05
CA SER A 28 12.73 -18.77 17.84
C SER A 28 13.67 -19.91 17.44
N GLY A 29 14.91 -19.63 17.04
CA GLY A 29 15.96 -20.61 16.67
C GLY A 29 15.50 -21.71 15.70
N GLU A 30 16.39 -22.63 15.33
CA GLU A 30 15.99 -23.80 14.51
C GLU A 30 15.55 -24.98 15.39
N ASN A 31 16.23 -25.19 16.52
CA ASN A 31 16.08 -26.36 17.40
C ASN A 31 15.49 -26.02 18.79
N ILE A 32 14.83 -24.87 18.95
CA ILE A 32 14.27 -24.47 20.25
C ILE A 32 12.91 -25.13 20.49
N SER A 33 12.77 -25.79 21.63
CA SER A 33 11.53 -26.43 22.08
C SER A 33 10.41 -25.42 22.35
N LYS A 34 9.15 -25.89 22.42
CA LYS A 34 7.99 -25.04 22.75
C LYS A 34 8.11 -24.43 24.16
N GLY A 35 8.68 -25.17 25.11
CA GLY A 35 8.88 -24.73 26.49
C GLY A 35 9.88 -23.58 26.58
N GLU A 36 11.02 -23.71 25.91
CA GLU A 36 12.06 -22.68 25.86
C GLU A 36 11.56 -21.40 25.17
N LYS A 37 10.81 -21.52 24.06
CA LYS A 37 10.15 -20.38 23.40
C LYS A 37 9.21 -19.64 24.35
N SER A 38 8.42 -20.37 25.15
CA SER A 38 7.50 -19.78 26.10
C SER A 38 8.21 -19.10 27.28
N LYS A 39 9.35 -19.65 27.73
CA LYS A 39 10.22 -19.00 28.72
C LYS A 39 10.85 -17.72 28.14
N ALA A 40 11.39 -17.77 26.93
CA ALA A 40 11.97 -16.61 26.24
C ALA A 40 10.93 -15.51 25.97
N ALA A 41 9.71 -15.86 25.55
CA ALA A 41 8.62 -14.91 25.34
C ALA A 41 8.31 -14.14 26.63
N ARG A 42 8.15 -14.85 27.76
CA ARG A 42 7.92 -14.24 29.08
C ARG A 42 9.06 -13.33 29.50
N LYS A 43 10.31 -13.76 29.31
CA LYS A 43 11.51 -12.94 29.59
C LYS A 43 11.59 -11.68 28.72
N LEU A 44 10.96 -11.66 27.55
CA LEU A 44 10.91 -10.51 26.65
C LEU A 44 9.62 -9.67 26.76
N GLY A 45 8.67 -10.05 27.63
CA GLY A 45 7.37 -9.38 27.72
C GLY A 45 6.51 -9.58 26.47
N LEU A 46 6.65 -10.73 25.81
CA LEU A 46 5.87 -11.14 24.64
C LEU A 46 4.86 -12.21 25.03
N HIS A 47 3.68 -12.17 24.40
CA HIS A 47 2.74 -13.27 24.50
C HIS A 47 3.34 -14.52 23.83
N PRO A 48 3.35 -15.71 24.47
CA PRO A 48 3.97 -16.92 23.92
C PRO A 48 3.47 -17.30 22.51
N ARG A 49 2.18 -17.06 22.23
CA ARG A 49 1.57 -17.23 20.90
C ARG A 49 2.25 -16.41 19.79
N ARG A 50 3.00 -15.35 20.13
CA ARG A 50 3.72 -14.56 19.14
C ARG A 50 4.96 -15.29 18.60
N LEU A 51 5.54 -16.20 19.38
CA LEU A 51 6.69 -17.02 18.97
C LEU A 51 6.27 -18.42 18.45
N SER A 52 4.99 -18.77 18.49
CA SER A 52 4.52 -20.09 18.02
C SER A 52 4.74 -20.29 16.52
N GLY A 53 4.56 -19.23 15.72
CA GLY A 53 4.88 -19.19 14.29
C GLY A 53 6.35 -18.91 13.98
N GLY A 54 7.21 -18.87 14.99
CA GLY A 54 8.59 -18.38 14.92
C GLY A 54 9.46 -19.09 13.89
N LYS A 55 9.31 -20.41 13.72
CA LYS A 55 10.06 -21.18 12.70
C LYS A 55 9.71 -20.73 11.28
N ARG A 56 8.42 -20.55 10.98
CA ARG A 56 7.95 -20.04 9.68
C ARG A 56 8.43 -18.61 9.43
N ILE A 57 8.32 -17.75 10.45
CA ILE A 57 8.81 -16.36 10.38
C ILE A 57 10.32 -16.35 10.14
N ARG A 58 11.08 -17.19 10.85
CA ARG A 58 12.54 -17.33 10.71
C ARG A 58 12.95 -17.75 9.30
N THR A 59 12.32 -18.79 8.74
CA THR A 59 12.57 -19.20 7.35
C THR A 59 12.27 -18.06 6.38
N SER A 60 11.17 -17.34 6.57
CA SER A 60 10.81 -16.18 5.77
C SER A 60 11.67 -14.94 6.00
N VAL A 61 12.46 -14.88 7.08
CA VAL A 61 13.29 -13.71 7.41
C VAL A 61 14.72 -13.90 6.95
N PHE A 62 15.27 -15.11 7.13
CA PHE A 62 16.68 -15.42 6.86
C PHE A 62 16.92 -16.24 5.59
N ARG A 63 15.91 -16.94 5.06
CA ARG A 63 16.07 -17.82 3.88
C ARG A 63 15.28 -17.37 2.66
N SER A 64 14.55 -16.26 2.73
CA SER A 64 13.95 -15.66 1.54
C SER A 64 15.01 -14.86 0.79
N GLU A 65 15.09 -15.05 -0.53
CA GLU A 65 15.93 -14.20 -1.42
C GLU A 65 15.61 -12.71 -1.29
N LYS A 66 14.39 -12.38 -0.84
CA LYS A 66 13.99 -11.03 -0.47
C LYS A 66 14.25 -10.83 1.01
N SER A 67 15.07 -9.86 1.39
CA SER A 67 15.30 -9.56 2.81
C SER A 67 13.97 -9.21 3.51
N CYS A 68 13.82 -9.53 4.80
CA CYS A 68 12.65 -9.13 5.60
C CYS A 68 12.45 -7.59 5.68
N TYR A 69 13.44 -6.83 5.24
CA TYR A 69 13.44 -5.38 5.08
C TYR A 69 13.20 -4.93 3.64
N GLU A 70 13.33 -5.83 2.67
CA GLU A 70 12.86 -5.63 1.32
C GLU A 70 11.35 -5.81 1.24
N PHE A 71 10.77 -5.04 0.34
CA PHE A 71 9.35 -5.08 0.03
C PHE A 71 8.97 -6.45 -0.52
N THR A 72 8.57 -7.38 0.35
CA THR A 72 7.91 -8.61 -0.09
C THR A 72 6.54 -8.21 -0.65
N LYS A 73 6.46 -7.95 -1.95
CA LYS A 73 5.20 -8.21 -2.67
C LYS A 73 4.83 -9.65 -2.30
N ARG A 74 3.63 -9.87 -1.75
CA ARG A 74 3.11 -11.24 -1.55
C ARG A 74 3.31 -11.98 -2.89
N LYS A 75 3.76 -13.24 -2.84
CA LYS A 75 3.80 -14.11 -4.02
C LYS A 75 2.46 -13.95 -4.73
N THR A 76 2.54 -13.46 -5.95
CA THR A 76 1.38 -13.12 -6.75
C THR A 76 0.81 -14.46 -7.21
N ARG A 77 -0.45 -14.74 -6.87
CA ARG A 77 -1.09 -16.04 -7.12
C ARG A 77 -1.11 -16.29 -8.65
N SER A 78 -0.98 -17.53 -9.09
CA SER A 78 -0.80 -17.87 -10.53
C SER A 78 -1.99 -17.52 -11.42
N ASP A 79 -3.15 -17.27 -10.83
CA ASP A 79 -4.37 -16.73 -11.46
C ASP A 79 -4.31 -15.21 -11.66
N ILE A 80 -3.14 -14.58 -11.47
CA ILE A 80 -3.00 -13.13 -11.63
C ILE A 80 -3.30 -12.74 -13.08
N THR A 81 -4.19 -11.76 -13.20
CA THR A 81 -4.52 -11.07 -14.45
C THR A 81 -3.25 -10.83 -15.28
N PRO A 82 -3.22 -11.20 -16.58
CA PRO A 82 -2.03 -11.11 -17.40
C PRO A 82 -1.54 -9.66 -17.51
N ASP A 83 -0.24 -9.46 -17.69
CA ASP A 83 0.34 -8.12 -17.64
C ASP A 83 -0.17 -7.19 -18.76
N ILE A 84 -0.56 -7.76 -19.90
CA ILE A 84 -1.23 -7.05 -21.00
C ILE A 84 -2.52 -6.38 -20.50
N THR A 85 -3.36 -7.14 -19.80
CA THR A 85 -4.59 -6.64 -19.21
C THR A 85 -4.34 -5.56 -18.15
N LYS A 86 -3.27 -5.70 -17.35
CA LYS A 86 -2.92 -4.67 -16.36
C LYS A 86 -2.52 -3.37 -17.03
N LYS A 87 -1.78 -3.43 -18.13
CA LYS A 87 -1.36 -2.27 -18.92
C LYS A 87 -2.58 -1.56 -19.51
N GLN A 88 -3.50 -2.31 -20.13
CA GLN A 88 -4.74 -1.73 -20.67
C GLN A 88 -5.61 -1.06 -19.59
N ALA A 89 -5.74 -1.70 -18.41
CA ALA A 89 -6.43 -1.08 -17.30
C ALA A 89 -5.73 0.21 -16.84
N TYR A 90 -4.40 0.18 -16.72
CA TYR A 90 -3.58 1.34 -16.38
C TYR A 90 -3.80 2.49 -17.38
N ASP A 91 -3.71 2.21 -18.67
CA ASP A 91 -3.90 3.18 -19.75
C ASP A 91 -5.32 3.76 -19.72
N PHE A 92 -6.34 2.92 -19.45
CA PHE A 92 -7.72 3.38 -19.30
C PHE A 92 -7.88 4.36 -18.14
N TRP A 93 -7.32 4.07 -16.96
CA TRP A 93 -7.43 4.97 -15.80
C TRP A 93 -6.76 6.33 -16.03
N ILE A 94 -5.72 6.38 -16.85
CA ILE A 94 -4.92 7.58 -17.15
C ILE A 94 -5.48 8.35 -18.35
N SER A 95 -6.35 7.71 -19.14
CA SER A 95 -7.00 8.32 -20.29
C SER A 95 -7.62 9.67 -19.93
N PRO A 96 -7.41 10.73 -20.75
CA PRO A 96 -7.96 12.06 -20.50
C PRO A 96 -9.47 12.12 -20.32
N MET A 97 -10.20 11.14 -20.88
CA MET A 97 -11.66 11.03 -20.71
C MET A 97 -12.07 10.55 -19.32
N VAL A 98 -11.17 9.86 -18.62
CA VAL A 98 -11.44 9.21 -17.33
C VAL A 98 -10.86 10.02 -16.18
N SER A 99 -9.61 10.45 -16.31
CA SER A 99 -8.93 11.26 -15.30
C SER A 99 -8.14 12.39 -15.93
N ARG A 100 -8.00 13.49 -15.19
CA ARG A 100 -7.14 14.61 -15.57
C ARG A 100 -5.97 14.74 -14.62
N THR A 101 -4.80 15.10 -15.12
CA THR A 101 -3.64 15.41 -14.28
C THR A 101 -3.92 16.62 -13.40
N SER A 102 -3.44 16.62 -12.16
CA SER A 102 -3.48 17.82 -11.32
C SER A 102 -2.72 18.95 -12.02
N PRO A 103 -3.29 20.18 -12.10
CA PRO A 103 -2.62 21.31 -12.73
C PRO A 103 -1.32 21.70 -11.99
N ASN A 104 -1.25 21.40 -10.69
CA ASN A 104 -0.07 21.70 -9.91
C ASN A 104 0.98 20.59 -10.04
N LYS A 105 2.18 20.92 -10.54
CA LYS A 105 3.31 19.98 -10.66
C LYS A 105 3.82 19.48 -9.31
N THR A 106 3.58 20.20 -8.22
CA THR A 106 3.96 19.75 -6.87
C THR A 106 3.02 18.67 -6.32
N ASP A 107 1.85 18.48 -6.94
CA ASP A 107 0.89 17.46 -6.54
C ASP A 107 1.34 16.09 -7.04
N VAL A 108 2.29 15.52 -6.30
CA VAL A 108 2.91 14.22 -6.56
C VAL A 108 2.54 13.25 -5.45
N LYS A 109 2.15 12.04 -5.82
CA LYS A 109 1.97 10.93 -4.88
C LYS A 109 3.17 10.01 -4.94
N ARG A 110 3.72 9.69 -3.77
CA ARG A 110 4.88 8.81 -3.62
C ARG A 110 4.43 7.44 -3.13
N SER A 111 4.93 6.39 -3.78
CA SER A 111 4.82 5.00 -3.32
C SER A 111 6.22 4.46 -3.04
N ARG A 112 6.41 3.84 -1.88
CA ARG A 112 7.69 3.22 -1.50
C ARG A 112 7.87 1.90 -2.27
N ILE A 113 8.99 1.75 -2.97
CA ILE A 113 9.34 0.52 -3.72
C ILE A 113 10.39 -0.30 -2.97
N GLY A 114 11.30 0.37 -2.25
CA GLY A 114 12.40 -0.25 -1.51
C GLY A 114 12.78 0.49 -0.24
N PRO A 115 13.85 0.09 0.45
CA PRO A 115 14.43 0.85 1.55
C PRO A 115 14.87 2.23 1.06
N ARG A 116 14.25 3.30 1.57
CA ARG A 116 14.50 4.70 1.15
C ARG A 116 14.27 5.00 -0.34
N GLU A 117 13.79 4.04 -1.13
CA GLU A 117 13.45 4.20 -2.54
C GLU A 117 11.95 4.41 -2.73
N TYR A 118 11.61 5.46 -3.49
CA TYR A 118 10.24 5.87 -3.75
C TYR A 118 10.03 6.16 -5.23
N VAL A 119 8.88 5.77 -5.76
CA VAL A 119 8.39 6.26 -7.05
C VAL A 119 7.39 7.38 -6.82
N SER A 120 7.69 8.52 -7.43
CA SER A 120 6.84 9.70 -7.53
C SER A 120 6.05 9.66 -8.84
N GLN A 121 4.73 9.79 -8.76
CA GLN A 121 3.87 10.02 -9.93
C GLN A 121 2.95 11.20 -9.68
N GLN A 122 2.68 11.97 -10.73
CA GLN A 122 1.75 13.10 -10.67
C GLN A 122 0.34 12.60 -10.34
N ILE A 123 -0.40 13.37 -9.54
CA ILE A 123 -1.76 12.99 -9.16
C ILE A 123 -2.68 13.09 -10.38
N HIS A 124 -3.48 12.04 -10.58
CA HIS A 124 -4.59 12.02 -11.52
C HIS A 124 -5.91 12.14 -10.76
N LEU A 125 -6.76 13.07 -11.18
CA LEU A 125 -8.01 13.43 -10.54
C LEU A 125 -9.19 12.84 -11.33
N LEU A 126 -10.03 12.09 -10.62
CA LEU A 126 -11.29 11.54 -11.15
C LEU A 126 -12.44 12.49 -10.86
N GLU A 127 -13.15 12.90 -11.91
CA GLU A 127 -14.36 13.72 -11.79
C GLU A 127 -15.60 12.87 -11.47
N LYS A 128 -15.66 11.67 -12.06
CA LYS A 128 -16.67 10.65 -11.79
C LYS A 128 -16.32 9.81 -10.57
N THR A 129 -17.31 9.11 -10.02
CA THR A 129 -17.06 8.16 -8.94
C THR A 129 -16.23 6.98 -9.44
N GLN A 130 -15.43 6.37 -8.56
CA GLN A 130 -14.65 5.18 -8.93
C GLN A 130 -15.54 4.03 -9.41
N THR A 131 -16.79 3.97 -8.96
CA THR A 131 -17.80 2.99 -9.36
C THR A 131 -18.28 3.23 -10.78
N GLU A 132 -18.63 4.46 -11.15
CA GLU A 132 -19.04 4.82 -12.51
C GLU A 132 -17.96 4.48 -13.53
N VAL A 133 -16.72 4.92 -13.26
CA VAL A 133 -15.58 4.66 -14.15
C VAL A 133 -15.31 3.15 -14.31
N PHE A 134 -15.51 2.37 -13.25
CA PHE A 134 -15.35 0.93 -13.30
C PHE A 134 -16.46 0.23 -14.10
N LEU A 135 -17.69 0.73 -14.04
CA LEU A 135 -18.79 0.23 -14.87
C LEU A 135 -18.56 0.57 -16.34
N GLU A 136 -18.07 1.78 -16.65
CA GLU A 136 -17.67 2.18 -18.01
C GLU A 136 -16.55 1.29 -18.55
N PHE A 137 -15.56 0.97 -17.71
CA PHE A 137 -14.51 0.02 -18.06
C PHE A 137 -15.09 -1.35 -18.42
N LYS A 138 -15.97 -1.90 -17.58
CA LYS A 138 -16.62 -3.20 -17.85
C LYS A 138 -17.48 -3.20 -19.11
N ALA A 139 -18.18 -2.09 -19.38
CA ALA A 139 -19.00 -1.95 -20.58
C ALA A 139 -18.12 -1.93 -21.85
N LYS A 140 -16.97 -1.25 -21.81
CA LYS A 140 -16.03 -1.18 -22.94
C LYS A 140 -15.21 -2.46 -23.11
N TYR A 141 -14.98 -3.18 -22.03
CA TYR A 141 -14.07 -4.34 -21.95
C TYR A 141 -14.73 -5.50 -21.18
N PRO A 142 -15.79 -6.11 -21.73
CA PRO A 142 -16.59 -7.12 -21.02
C PRO A 142 -15.80 -8.41 -20.70
N ASP A 143 -14.84 -8.76 -21.55
CA ASP A 143 -14.02 -9.99 -21.39
C ASP A 143 -13.00 -9.90 -20.25
N PHE A 144 -12.77 -8.69 -19.74
CA PHE A 144 -11.73 -8.44 -18.76
C PHE A 144 -12.24 -8.63 -17.32
N LYS A 145 -11.83 -9.74 -16.70
CA LYS A 145 -12.13 -10.06 -15.30
C LYS A 145 -11.22 -9.29 -14.33
N ILE A 146 -11.40 -7.98 -14.27
CA ILE A 146 -10.67 -7.07 -13.38
C ILE A 146 -11.57 -6.61 -12.23
N SER A 147 -11.01 -6.53 -11.02
CA SER A 147 -11.70 -5.95 -9.87
C SER A 147 -11.47 -4.44 -9.78
N GLN A 148 -12.41 -3.72 -9.16
CA GLN A 148 -12.30 -2.27 -8.93
C GLN A 148 -11.04 -1.84 -8.16
N ARG A 149 -10.34 -2.79 -7.50
CA ARG A 149 -9.09 -2.58 -6.76
C ARG A 149 -7.87 -2.33 -7.64
N TYR A 150 -7.97 -2.54 -8.95
CA TYR A 150 -6.87 -2.30 -9.91
C TYR A 150 -6.64 -0.81 -10.23
N LYS A 151 -7.34 0.10 -9.55
CA LYS A 151 -7.08 1.55 -9.64
C LYS A 151 -5.64 1.86 -9.21
N PRO A 152 -4.84 2.56 -10.03
CA PRO A 152 -3.48 2.99 -9.67
C PRO A 152 -3.45 3.88 -8.42
N PHE A 153 -2.33 3.84 -7.68
CA PHE A 153 -2.22 4.50 -6.37
C PHE A 153 -2.29 6.04 -6.44
N PHE A 154 -1.86 6.62 -7.57
CA PHE A 154 -1.83 8.07 -7.83
C PHE A 154 -3.14 8.63 -8.40
N VAL A 155 -4.10 7.76 -8.74
CA VAL A 155 -5.44 8.14 -9.19
C VAL A 155 -6.36 8.32 -7.97
N MET A 156 -6.93 9.52 -7.84
CA MET A 156 -7.70 9.93 -6.67
C MET A 156 -8.97 10.68 -7.07
N PRO A 157 -10.06 10.59 -6.27
CA PRO A 157 -11.22 11.44 -6.49
C PRO A 157 -10.88 12.91 -6.26
N VAL A 158 -11.54 13.80 -6.99
CA VAL A 158 -11.44 15.24 -6.77
C VAL A 158 -11.90 15.59 -5.35
N LYS A 159 -10.98 16.13 -4.55
CA LYS A 159 -11.29 16.78 -3.27
C LYS A 159 -11.53 18.27 -3.48
N GLU A 160 -12.18 18.93 -2.52
CA GLU A 160 -12.47 20.36 -2.57
C GLU A 160 -11.23 21.24 -2.80
N LYS A 161 -10.11 20.93 -2.16
CA LYS A 161 -8.82 21.60 -2.40
C LYS A 161 -8.31 21.55 -3.86
N HIS A 162 -8.73 20.54 -4.62
CA HIS A 162 -8.39 20.39 -6.04
C HIS A 162 -9.40 21.10 -6.96
N ARG A 163 -10.54 21.57 -6.43
CA ARG A 163 -11.52 22.40 -7.16
C ARG A 163 -11.09 23.87 -7.20
N ASN A 164 -10.41 24.33 -6.15
CA ASN A 164 -9.98 25.72 -5.98
C ASN A 164 -8.74 26.12 -6.81
N THR A 165 -8.12 25.17 -7.51
CA THR A 165 -6.93 25.37 -8.34
C THR A 165 -7.23 25.45 -9.84
N CYS A 166 -8.49 25.29 -10.28
CA CYS A 166 -8.88 25.69 -11.65
C CYS A 166 -9.02 27.21 -11.66
N CYS A 167 -8.12 27.92 -12.34
CA CYS A 167 -8.27 29.36 -12.60
C CYS A 167 -9.65 29.72 -13.22
N CYS A 168 -10.28 28.73 -13.83
CA CYS A 168 -11.61 28.70 -14.42
C CYS A 168 -12.78 28.91 -13.42
N ARG A 169 -12.62 28.65 -12.12
CA ARG A 169 -13.70 28.76 -11.09
C ARG A 169 -13.50 29.84 -10.03
N GLN A 170 -12.38 30.58 -10.05
CA GLN A 170 -12.22 31.73 -9.14
C GLN A 170 -13.26 32.84 -9.37
N HIS A 171 -13.90 32.88 -10.54
CA HIS A 171 -14.95 33.86 -10.85
C HIS A 171 -16.31 33.50 -10.23
N THR A 172 -16.61 32.22 -10.00
CA THR A 172 -17.93 31.83 -9.43
C THR A 172 -18.02 32.07 -7.92
N SER A 173 -16.89 32.11 -7.20
CA SER A 173 -16.88 32.40 -5.76
C SER A 173 -16.90 33.88 -5.42
N LYS A 174 -16.51 34.77 -6.36
CA LYS A 174 -16.53 36.24 -6.15
C LYS A 174 -17.89 36.88 -6.39
N ASN A 175 -18.79 36.19 -7.10
CA ASN A 175 -20.13 36.71 -7.42
C ASN A 175 -21.21 36.27 -6.41
N ALA A 176 -20.92 35.36 -5.48
CA ALA A 176 -21.88 34.91 -4.47
C ALA A 176 -21.89 35.75 -3.18
N SER A 177 -21.03 36.78 -3.09
CA SER A 177 -20.92 37.66 -1.90
C SER A 177 -21.32 39.12 -2.20
N ARG A 178 -22.09 39.35 -3.26
CA ARG A 178 -22.69 40.65 -3.57
C ARG A 178 -24.15 40.45 -3.95
N HIS A 179 -24.97 40.11 -2.96
CA HIS A 179 -26.38 40.46 -2.88
C HIS A 179 -26.77 40.54 -1.41
#